data_AF-A0A386TYD2-F1
#
_entry.id   AF-A0A386TYD2-F1
#
_cell.length_a   1.000
_cell.length_b   1.000
_cell.length_c   1.000
_cell.angle_alpha   90.00
_cell.angle_beta   90.00
_cell.angle_gamma   90.00
#
_symmetry.space_group_name_H-M   'P 1'
#
loop_
_entity.id
_entity.type
_entity.pdbx_description
1 polymer ?
#
loop_
_entity_poly.entity_id
_entity_poly.type
_entity_poly.pdbx_seq_one_letter_code
_entity_poly.pdbx_strand_id
1 'polypeptide(L)'
;MIPFKLDPGVVYTDTDSVFTSNKLPDHFLSNALGYMKDELGGNKIEVAYFLDIKKYGYWHKDIESGDIIERSVFAGVKRNSLKFSEVRSIANGHHIIKNIPINFYKSMQNLDIKISSSQLTIKKKTNDKKLIDNNYSPGTIFNLDHPLNYNKPFII
;
A
#
# COMPACT_ATOMS: atom_id res chain seq x y z
N MET A 1 -0.97 -18.19 -1.07
CA MET A 1 -1.39 -16.78 -0.93
C MET A 1 -2.89 -16.53 -1.09
N ILE A 2 -3.64 -17.34 -1.84
CA ILE A 2 -5.12 -17.23 -1.91
C ILE A 2 -5.79 -17.29 -0.51
N PRO A 3 -5.36 -18.14 0.44
CA PRO A 3 -5.94 -18.14 1.79
C PRO A 3 -5.79 -16.78 2.50
N PHE A 4 -4.64 -16.13 2.35
CA PHE A 4 -4.35 -14.80 2.91
C PHE A 4 -4.93 -13.63 2.11
N LYS A 5 -5.60 -13.87 0.97
CA LYS A 5 -6.35 -12.81 0.27
C LYS A 5 -7.81 -12.77 0.70
N LEU A 6 -8.30 -13.87 1.26
CA LEU A 6 -9.69 -14.09 1.64
C LEU A 6 -9.89 -14.06 3.16
N ASP A 7 -8.81 -13.94 3.93
CA ASP A 7 -8.89 -13.81 5.38
C ASP A 7 -9.42 -12.41 5.76
N PRO A 8 -10.44 -12.32 6.65
CA PRO A 8 -11.09 -11.05 7.01
C PRO A 8 -10.17 -10.08 7.76
N GLY A 9 -9.04 -10.55 8.29
CA GLY A 9 -8.03 -9.70 8.92
C GLY A 9 -7.09 -9.02 7.93
N VAL A 10 -7.20 -9.30 6.63
CA VAL A 10 -6.25 -8.79 5.63
C VAL A 10 -6.63 -7.40 5.16
N VAL A 11 -5.72 -6.45 5.36
CA VAL A 11 -5.91 -5.03 5.02
C VAL A 11 -5.28 -4.69 3.67
N TYR A 12 -4.18 -5.36 3.29
CA TYR A 12 -3.51 -5.15 2.01
C TYR A 12 -2.67 -6.36 1.60
N THR A 13 -2.52 -6.59 0.30
CA THR A 13 -1.61 -7.61 -0.26
C THR A 13 -0.87 -7.08 -1.48
N ASP A 14 0.40 -7.42 -1.64
CA ASP A 14 1.16 -7.20 -2.88
C ASP A 14 2.10 -8.38 -3.14
N THR A 15 1.79 -9.16 -4.19
CA THR A 15 2.58 -10.26 -4.76
C THR A 15 2.92 -11.43 -3.84
N ASP A 16 3.64 -11.18 -2.75
CA ASP A 16 4.17 -12.13 -1.77
C ASP A 16 4.12 -11.57 -0.33
N SER A 17 3.62 -10.34 -0.16
CA SER A 17 3.45 -9.66 1.13
C SER A 17 1.98 -9.48 1.50
N VAL A 18 1.70 -9.49 2.80
CA VAL A 18 0.38 -9.26 3.38
C VAL A 18 0.49 -8.34 4.59
N PHE A 19 -0.48 -7.43 4.73
CA PHE A 19 -0.70 -6.63 5.92
C PHE A 19 -2.00 -7.08 6.56
N THR A 20 -1.94 -7.45 7.83
CA THR A 20 -3.09 -7.93 8.58
C THR A 20 -3.37 -7.04 9.80
N SER A 21 -4.64 -6.91 10.17
CA SER A 21 -5.08 -6.26 11.40
C SER A 21 -4.81 -7.14 12.64
N ASN A 22 -4.76 -8.45 12.42
CA ASN A 22 -4.50 -9.46 13.45
C ASN A 22 -3.16 -10.16 13.19
N LYS A 23 -2.54 -10.67 14.26
CA LYS A 23 -1.33 -11.49 14.15
C LYS A 23 -1.65 -12.75 13.34
N LEU A 24 -0.80 -13.08 12.36
CA LEU A 24 -0.89 -14.35 11.65
C LEU A 24 -0.59 -15.51 12.61
N PRO A 25 -1.28 -16.66 12.48
CA PRO A 25 -0.96 -17.84 13.28
C PRO A 25 0.51 -18.24 13.17
N ASP A 26 1.14 -18.58 14.29
CA ASP A 26 2.59 -18.81 14.38
C ASP A 26 3.09 -19.92 13.43
N HIS A 27 2.23 -20.90 13.11
CA HIS A 27 2.59 -21.99 12.18
C HIS A 27 2.74 -21.53 10.72
N PHE A 28 2.32 -20.31 10.37
CA PHE A 28 2.59 -19.72 9.05
C PHE A 28 3.89 -18.91 9.02
N LEU A 29 4.49 -18.61 10.18
CA LEU A 29 5.65 -17.72 10.30
C LEU A 29 6.94 -18.53 10.43
N SER A 30 7.87 -18.36 9.49
CA SER A 30 9.20 -18.95 9.56
C SER A 30 10.15 -18.30 8.54
N ASN A 31 11.46 -18.41 8.80
CA ASN A 31 12.50 -18.04 7.84
C ASN A 31 12.72 -19.09 6.74
N ALA A 32 12.10 -20.28 6.87
CA ALA A 32 12.20 -21.35 5.89
C ALA A 32 11.46 -21.04 4.57
N LEU A 33 11.86 -21.72 3.50
CA LEU A 33 11.25 -21.56 2.17
C LEU A 33 9.76 -21.93 2.22
N GLY A 34 8.91 -21.07 1.65
CA GLY A 34 7.46 -21.29 1.55
C GLY A 34 6.64 -20.76 2.74
N TYR A 35 7.28 -20.23 3.77
CA TYR A 35 6.63 -19.60 4.92
C TYR A 35 6.56 -18.07 4.79
N MET A 36 5.67 -17.45 5.56
CA MET A 36 5.64 -15.99 5.70
C MET A 36 6.74 -15.56 6.67
N LYS A 37 7.42 -14.47 6.34
CA LYS A 37 8.40 -13.84 7.24
C LYS A 37 7.75 -12.65 7.93
N ASP A 38 8.02 -12.50 9.22
CA ASP A 38 7.69 -11.27 9.93
C ASP A 38 8.74 -10.21 9.59
N GLU A 39 8.43 -9.34 8.62
CA GLU A 39 9.33 -8.27 8.18
C GLU A 39 9.53 -7.16 9.22
N LEU A 40 8.68 -7.12 10.26
CA LEU A 40 8.75 -6.11 11.31
C LEU A 40 9.43 -6.64 12.58
N GLY A 41 9.81 -7.91 12.62
CA GLY A 41 10.54 -8.50 13.74
C GLY A 41 9.77 -8.42 15.07
N GLY A 42 8.45 -8.66 15.05
CA GLY A 42 7.57 -8.57 16.20
C GLY A 42 7.01 -7.17 16.47
N ASN A 43 7.52 -6.13 15.79
CA ASN A 43 6.95 -4.79 15.89
C ASN A 43 5.55 -4.73 15.28
N LYS A 44 4.68 -3.90 15.88
CA LYS A 44 3.31 -3.70 15.43
C LYS A 44 3.16 -2.35 14.72
N ILE A 45 2.54 -2.36 13.54
CA ILE A 45 2.13 -1.13 12.87
C ILE A 45 1.06 -0.44 13.70
N GLU A 46 1.31 0.81 14.06
CA GLU A 46 0.39 1.64 14.85
C GLU A 46 -0.64 2.32 13.93
N VAL A 47 -0.17 2.89 12.82
CA VAL A 47 -1.05 3.50 11.81
C VAL A 47 -0.51 3.22 10.43
N ALA A 48 -1.42 2.86 9.52
CA ALA A 48 -1.14 2.73 8.10
C ALA A 48 -2.20 3.46 7.26
N TYR A 49 -1.76 4.00 6.13
CA TYR A 49 -2.60 4.51 5.06
C TYR A 49 -2.34 3.69 3.80
N PHE A 50 -3.32 2.91 3.36
CA PHE A 50 -3.29 2.19 2.08
C PHE A 50 -4.13 2.96 1.07
N LEU A 51 -3.47 3.74 0.20
CA LEU A 51 -4.15 4.71 -0.67
C LEU A 51 -4.49 4.15 -2.04
N ASP A 52 -3.68 3.22 -2.55
CA ASP A 52 -3.84 2.57 -3.86
C ASP A 52 -2.89 1.36 -3.94
N ILE A 53 -2.96 0.61 -5.04
CA ILE A 53 -1.97 -0.42 -5.38
C ILE A 53 -0.58 0.22 -5.42
N LYS A 54 0.35 -0.33 -4.61
CA LYS A 54 1.73 0.15 -4.46
C LYS A 54 1.82 1.62 -4.02
N LYS A 55 0.82 2.12 -3.29
CA LYS A 55 0.80 3.45 -2.66
C LYS A 55 0.31 3.34 -1.23
N TYR A 56 1.23 3.23 -0.29
CA TYR A 56 0.93 3.16 1.13
C TYR A 56 2.06 3.74 1.96
N GLY A 57 1.73 4.10 3.20
CA GLY A 57 2.72 4.45 4.20
C GLY A 57 2.23 4.09 5.58
N TYR A 58 3.16 3.77 6.47
CA TYR A 58 2.86 3.37 7.84
C TYR A 58 3.98 3.80 8.77
N TRP A 59 3.71 3.78 10.06
CA TRP A 59 4.74 3.84 11.08
C TRP A 59 4.48 2.84 12.18
N HIS A 60 5.55 2.46 12.84
CA HIS A 60 5.53 1.68 14.07
C HIS A 60 6.54 2.27 15.05
N LYS A 61 6.40 1.90 16.32
CA LYS A 61 7.47 2.07 17.30
C LYS A 61 8.37 0.86 17.22
N ASP A 62 9.67 1.08 17.30
CA ASP A 62 10.62 0.01 17.52
C ASP A 62 10.52 -0.45 18.99
N ILE A 63 10.39 -1.76 19.22
CA ILE A 63 10.26 -2.32 20.57
C ILE A 63 11.58 -2.19 21.35
N GLU A 64 12.73 -2.23 20.68
CA GLU A 64 14.03 -2.18 21.33
C GLU A 64 14.45 -0.73 21.64
N SER A 65 14.37 0.16 20.65
CA SER A 65 14.82 1.55 20.79
C SER A 65 13.72 2.52 21.23
N GLY A 66 12.45 2.17 21.03
CA GLY A 66 11.31 3.08 21.25
C GLY A 66 11.13 4.13 20.15
N ASP A 67 12.00 4.16 19.14
CA ASP A 67 11.97 5.16 18.07
C ASP A 67 10.76 4.96 17.14
N ILE A 68 10.28 6.07 16.56
CA ILE A 68 9.25 6.03 15.53
C ILE A 68 9.93 5.76 14.18
N ILE A 69 9.57 4.63 13.57
CA ILE A 69 10.05 4.24 12.24
C ILE A 69 8.94 4.50 11.23
N GLU A 70 9.16 5.45 10.33
CA GLU A 70 8.25 5.75 9.22
C GLU A 70 8.67 5.02 7.93
N ARG A 71 7.70 4.43 7.24
CA ARG A 71 7.89 3.75 5.96
C ARG A 71 6.89 4.26 4.94
N SER A 72 7.34 4.42 3.69
CA SER A 72 6.47 4.80 2.58
C SER A 72 6.86 4.11 1.28
N VAL A 73 5.84 3.60 0.57
CA VAL A 73 5.98 2.90 -0.70
C VAL A 73 4.99 3.52 -1.67
N PHE A 74 5.52 4.24 -2.67
CA PHE A 74 4.74 4.85 -3.73
C PHE A 74 5.39 4.51 -5.06
N ALA A 75 4.67 3.81 -5.93
CA ALA A 75 5.16 3.47 -7.26
C ALA A 75 5.56 4.74 -8.03
N GLY A 76 6.76 4.71 -8.63
CA GLY A 76 7.31 5.84 -9.38
C GLY A 76 8.13 6.83 -8.54
N VAL A 77 8.21 6.68 -7.21
CA VAL A 77 9.16 7.45 -6.38
C VAL A 77 10.08 6.54 -5.59
N LYS A 78 11.20 7.10 -5.12
CA LYS A 78 12.13 6.39 -4.25
C LYS A 78 11.40 5.93 -2.98
N ARG A 79 11.58 4.67 -2.59
CA ARG A 79 11.03 4.11 -1.34
C ARG A 79 11.50 4.95 -0.14
N ASN A 80 10.61 5.18 0.82
CA ASN A 80 10.82 6.00 2.01
C ASN A 80 11.19 7.47 1.73
N SER A 81 10.92 8.00 0.52
CA SER A 81 11.17 9.41 0.21
C SER A 81 10.03 10.35 0.63
N LEU A 82 8.84 9.80 0.93
CA LEU A 82 7.72 10.56 1.48
C LEU A 82 7.72 10.42 3.00
N LYS A 83 7.63 11.56 3.69
CA LYS A 83 7.39 11.60 5.14
C LYS A 83 5.98 11.11 5.44
N PHE A 84 5.75 10.57 6.64
CA PHE A 84 4.41 10.10 7.01
C PHE A 84 3.37 11.24 7.01
N SER A 85 3.78 12.47 7.32
CA SER A 85 2.94 13.67 7.21
C SER A 85 2.48 13.95 5.77
N GLU A 86 3.36 13.72 4.79
CA GLU A 86 3.04 13.83 3.36
C GLU A 86 2.03 12.74 2.95
N VAL A 87 2.22 11.51 3.42
CA VAL A 87 1.27 10.40 3.17
C VAL A 87 -0.11 10.73 3.75
N ARG A 88 -0.17 11.23 5.00
CA ARG A 88 -1.41 11.68 5.64
C ARG A 88 -2.08 12.80 4.85
N SER A 89 -1.30 13.76 4.34
CA SER A 89 -1.82 14.86 3.52
C SER A 89 -2.49 14.35 2.24
N ILE A 90 -1.85 13.38 1.55
CA ILE A 90 -2.42 12.72 0.36
C ILE A 90 -3.69 11.95 0.71
N ALA A 91 -3.72 11.25 1.86
CA ALA A 91 -4.90 10.55 2.34
C ALA A 91 -6.10 11.50 2.50
N ASN A 92 -5.83 12.75 2.94
CA ASN A 92 -6.81 13.82 3.09
C ASN A 92 -7.11 14.57 1.78
N GLY A 93 -6.71 14.05 0.62
CA GLY A 93 -7.04 14.61 -0.70
C GLY A 93 -6.08 15.65 -1.24
N HIS A 94 -4.95 15.93 -0.56
CA HIS A 94 -3.96 16.87 -1.08
C HIS A 94 -3.07 16.24 -2.14
N HIS A 95 -2.50 17.09 -2.99
CA HIS A 95 -1.53 16.69 -4.01
C HIS A 95 -0.12 17.05 -3.59
N ILE A 96 0.83 16.17 -3.86
CA ILE A 96 2.25 16.41 -3.59
C ILE A 96 3.01 16.29 -4.91
N ILE A 97 3.85 17.27 -5.21
CA ILE A 97 4.71 17.27 -6.38
C ILE A 97 6.12 16.94 -5.93
N LYS A 98 6.72 15.88 -6.49
CA LYS A 98 8.11 15.50 -6.24
C LYS A 98 8.91 15.58 -7.53
N ASN A 99 10.10 16.17 -7.44
CA ASN A 99 11.06 16.14 -8.53
C ASN A 99 11.85 14.84 -8.43
N ILE A 100 11.78 14.03 -9.49
CA ILE A 100 12.60 12.83 -9.64
C ILE A 100 13.83 13.24 -10.44
N PRO A 101 15.03 13.20 -9.84
CA PRO A 101 16.19 13.87 -10.41
C PRO A 101 16.75 13.19 -11.66
N ILE A 102 16.51 11.90 -11.88
CA ILE A 102 17.13 11.13 -12.96
C ILE A 102 16.16 10.08 -13.50
N ASN A 103 15.65 10.28 -14.71
CA ASN A 103 14.92 9.28 -15.47
C ASN A 103 15.58 9.06 -16.83
N PHE A 104 15.59 7.80 -17.27
CA PHE A 104 16.09 7.39 -18.58
C PHE A 104 14.91 7.22 -19.53
N TYR A 105 14.93 7.97 -20.62
CA TYR A 105 13.94 7.89 -21.69
C TYR A 105 14.59 7.23 -22.90
N LYS A 106 14.14 6.04 -23.25
CA LYS A 106 14.61 5.32 -24.44
C LYS A 106 13.60 5.51 -25.58
N SER A 107 14.04 6.05 -26.70
CA SER A 107 13.25 6.05 -27.93
C SER A 107 13.34 4.68 -28.60
N MET A 108 12.21 4.05 -28.89
CA MET A 108 12.20 2.79 -29.66
C MET A 108 12.31 3.04 -31.18
N GLN A 109 12.10 4.28 -31.63
CA GLN A 109 12.20 4.68 -33.03
C GLN A 109 13.65 4.96 -33.43
N ASN A 110 14.34 5.77 -32.63
CA ASN A 110 15.70 6.22 -32.93
C ASN A 110 16.76 5.48 -32.11
N LEU A 111 16.35 4.63 -31.16
CA LEU A 111 17.22 3.91 -30.22
C LEU A 111 18.07 4.80 -29.29
N ASP A 112 17.79 6.10 -29.24
CA ASP A 112 18.48 7.06 -28.37
C ASP A 112 18.03 6.95 -26.91
N ILE A 113 18.94 7.29 -25.99
CA ILE A 113 18.68 7.40 -24.54
C ILE A 113 18.88 8.85 -24.11
N LYS A 114 17.83 9.47 -23.57
CA LYS A 114 17.88 10.79 -22.94
C LYS A 114 17.77 10.64 -21.43
N ILE A 115 18.60 11.36 -20.70
CA ILE A 115 18.54 11.44 -19.24
C ILE A 115 17.98 12.81 -18.88
N SER A 116 16.86 12.86 -18.17
CA SER A 116 16.32 14.12 -17.66
C SER A 116 15.54 13.92 -16.37
N SER A 117 15.39 14.99 -15.60
CA SER A 117 14.49 15.00 -14.46
C SER A 117 13.02 15.04 -14.91
N SER A 118 12.11 14.67 -14.02
CA SER A 118 10.68 14.83 -14.23
C SER A 118 9.98 15.16 -12.93
N GLN A 119 8.85 15.85 -13.05
CA GLN A 119 7.95 16.08 -11.92
C GLN A 119 6.91 14.96 -11.87
N LEU A 120 6.72 14.38 -10.70
CA LEU A 120 5.65 13.43 -10.44
C LEU A 120 4.64 14.06 -9.50
N THR A 121 3.37 14.10 -9.93
CA THR A 121 2.25 14.44 -9.06
C THR A 121 1.72 13.19 -8.39
N ILE A 122 1.79 13.15 -7.06
CA ILE A 122 1.25 12.09 -6.22
C ILE A 122 -0.07 12.58 -5.65
N LYS A 123 -1.13 11.82 -5.92
CA LYS A 123 -2.49 12.08 -5.44
C LYS A 123 -3.19 10.76 -5.10
N LYS A 124 -4.14 10.79 -4.17
CA LYS A 124 -5.07 9.68 -3.98
C LYS A 124 -5.86 9.52 -5.29
N LYS A 125 -5.85 8.32 -5.87
CA LYS A 125 -6.65 8.04 -7.07
C LYS A 125 -8.05 7.67 -6.58
N THR A 126 -8.99 8.60 -6.64
CA THR A 126 -10.41 8.31 -6.40
C THR A 126 -10.99 7.69 -7.67
N ASN A 127 -11.04 6.36 -7.74
CA ASN A 127 -11.78 5.56 -8.74
C ASN A 127 -11.36 5.65 -10.23
N ASP A 128 -10.29 4.95 -10.61
CA ASP A 128 -10.07 4.54 -12.02
C ASP A 128 -10.19 3.01 -12.23
N LYS A 129 -10.73 2.26 -11.26
CA LYS A 129 -11.11 0.87 -11.55
C LYS A 129 -12.32 0.91 -12.48
N LYS A 130 -12.07 0.78 -13.78
CA LYS A 130 -13.09 0.61 -14.81
C LYS A 130 -14.10 -0.44 -14.34
N LEU A 131 -15.33 0.00 -14.20
CA LEU A 131 -16.48 -0.87 -14.06
C LEU A 131 -16.57 -1.73 -15.33
N ILE A 132 -16.83 -3.03 -15.17
CA ILE A 132 -17.30 -3.87 -16.28
C ILE A 132 -18.82 -3.72 -16.24
N ASP A 133 -19.41 -3.16 -17.30
CA ASP A 133 -20.85 -2.90 -17.40
C ASP A 133 -21.45 -2.09 -16.24
N ASN A 134 -20.73 -1.06 -15.77
CA ASN A 134 -21.11 -0.24 -14.60
C ASN A 134 -21.25 -1.00 -13.27
N ASN A 135 -20.82 -2.26 -13.20
CA ASN A 135 -20.87 -3.04 -11.97
C ASN A 135 -19.48 -3.20 -11.33
N TYR A 136 -19.41 -2.82 -10.06
CA TYR A 136 -18.33 -3.23 -9.16
C TYR A 136 -18.70 -4.59 -8.60
N SER A 137 -17.88 -5.62 -8.81
CA SER A 137 -18.03 -6.92 -8.14
C SER A 137 -17.12 -6.97 -6.92
N PRO A 138 -17.59 -6.58 -5.72
CA PRO A 138 -16.85 -6.84 -4.50
C PRO A 138 -16.73 -8.35 -4.28
N GLY A 139 -15.58 -8.78 -3.74
CA GLY A 139 -15.49 -10.13 -3.15
C GLY A 139 -16.49 -10.22 -1.99
N THR A 140 -17.29 -11.28 -1.96
CA THR A 140 -18.30 -11.48 -0.92
C THR A 140 -17.59 -11.80 0.40
N ILE A 141 -17.70 -10.91 1.39
CA ILE A 141 -17.20 -11.15 2.75
C ILE A 141 -18.28 -11.91 3.50
N PHE A 142 -18.08 -13.21 3.70
CA PHE A 142 -18.93 -14.04 4.54
C PHE A 142 -18.48 -13.83 5.99
N ASN A 143 -19.18 -12.99 6.75
CA ASN A 143 -19.15 -12.79 8.21
C ASN A 143 -19.01 -11.32 8.59
N LEU A 144 -20.14 -10.62 8.69
CA LEU A 144 -20.24 -9.37 9.45
C LEU A 144 -21.31 -9.56 10.52
N ASP A 145 -20.94 -9.39 11.79
CA ASP A 145 -21.84 -9.50 12.94
C ASP A 145 -22.73 -8.25 13.11
N HIS A 146 -22.82 -7.41 12.08
CA HIS A 146 -23.63 -6.20 12.05
C HIS A 146 -24.09 -5.87 10.61
N PRO A 147 -25.25 -5.21 10.46
CA PRO A 147 -25.78 -4.85 9.15
C PRO A 147 -24.97 -3.71 8.50
N LEU A 148 -24.62 -3.89 7.22
CA LEU A 148 -24.01 -2.83 6.41
C LEU A 148 -25.05 -1.77 6.05
N ASN A 149 -24.76 -0.50 6.34
CA ASN A 149 -25.61 0.61 5.95
C ASN A 149 -25.25 1.08 4.52
N TYR A 150 -26.04 0.63 3.54
CA TYR A 150 -25.83 0.89 2.11
C TYR A 150 -26.03 2.36 1.68
N ASN A 151 -26.54 3.23 2.55
CA ASN A 151 -26.80 4.65 2.23
C ASN A 151 -25.63 5.59 2.56
N LYS A 152 -24.47 5.06 2.95
CA LYS A 152 -23.23 5.82 3.00
C LYS A 152 -22.32 5.30 1.90
N PRO A 153 -21.78 6.18 1.00
CA PRO A 153 -20.74 5.75 0.08
C PRO A 153 -19.62 5.16 0.93
N PHE A 154 -19.25 3.91 0.65
CA PHE A 154 -18.16 3.23 1.32
C PHE A 154 -16.91 4.10 1.21
N ILE A 155 -16.54 4.73 2.31
CA ILE A 155 -15.29 5.48 2.44
C ILE A 155 -14.21 4.42 2.68
N ILE A 156 -13.39 4.18 1.65
CA ILE A 156 -12.04 3.60 1.76
C ILE A 156 -11.06 4.65 1.22
#